data_AF-A0AAD4YM48-F1
#
_entry.id   AF-A0AAD4YM48-F1
#
_cell.length_a   1.000
_cell.length_b   1.000
_cell.length_c   1.000
_cell.angle_alpha   90.00
_cell.angle_beta   90.00
_cell.angle_gamma   90.00
#
_symmetry.space_group_name_H-M   'P 1'
#
loop_
_entity.id
_entity.type
_entity.pdbx_description
1 polymer ?
#
loop_
_entity_poly.entity_id
_entity_poly.type
_entity_poly.pdbx_seq_one_letter_code
_entity_poly.pdbx_strand_id
1 'polypeptide(L)'
;MDSIAQGPEGADLGSCSNGLCCWGKGQEDSAVVCRHKWKDFKSTLTRQFILPFANEKEKLKEPPQLYNFIEKSQWDAFVVSRLSPDFEAVHSEQSQRREKCKYNYRLSRKGYVGLEDELEETMPDEEIDRSLLWKKAREDKQGNIPDPKVAEKAKLIGDLKKQVSEGTLTVSGSNDVLTLALGTPEHGGRVRGVGVGVS
;
A
#
# COMPACT_ATOMS: atom_id res chain seq x y z
N MET A 1 35.59 28.97 34.30
CA MET A 1 34.44 28.49 35.08
C MET A 1 33.26 28.48 34.15
N ASP A 2 33.25 27.39 33.39
CA ASP A 2 32.33 27.01 32.35
C ASP A 2 30.96 26.67 32.93
N SER A 3 29.89 26.93 32.18
CA SER A 3 29.01 25.86 31.69
C SER A 3 27.75 26.44 31.06
N ILE A 4 27.67 26.26 29.75
CA ILE A 4 26.48 26.34 28.91
C ILE A 4 25.67 25.06 29.17
N ALA A 5 24.42 25.17 29.60
CA ALA A 5 23.52 24.02 29.70
C ALA A 5 22.86 23.79 28.33
N GLN A 6 23.40 22.84 27.58
CA GLN A 6 22.77 22.24 26.40
C GLN A 6 21.57 21.39 26.87
N GLY A 7 20.41 21.58 26.23
CA GLY A 7 19.24 20.74 26.42
C GLY A 7 19.47 19.33 25.83
N PRO A 8 18.84 18.29 26.39
CA PRO A 8 19.07 16.93 25.92
C PRO A 8 18.43 16.69 24.54
N GLU A 9 19.30 16.31 23.61
CA GLU A 9 19.03 15.73 22.30
C GLU A 9 17.98 14.61 22.35
N GLY A 10 17.24 14.50 21.25
CA GLY A 10 16.23 13.48 21.04
C GLY A 10 16.78 12.06 21.22
N ALA A 11 16.01 11.24 21.93
CA ALA A 11 16.26 9.82 22.08
C ALA A 11 16.03 9.12 20.72
N ASP A 12 17.10 9.06 19.92
CA ASP A 12 17.25 8.11 18.83
C ASP A 12 17.33 6.70 19.46
N LEU A 13 16.40 5.82 19.08
CA LEU A 13 16.49 4.41 19.45
C LEU A 13 17.67 3.82 18.69
N GLY A 14 18.80 3.81 19.38
CA GLY A 14 20.12 3.46 18.87
C GLY A 14 20.16 2.23 17.98
N SER A 15 20.89 2.43 16.88
CA SER A 15 21.64 1.50 16.05
C SER A 15 21.53 0.00 16.41
N CYS A 16 21.05 -0.78 15.43
CA CYS A 16 21.08 -2.25 15.43
C CYS A 16 22.51 -2.78 15.64
N SER A 17 22.86 -3.02 16.89
CA SER A 17 24.07 -3.74 17.28
C SER A 17 23.65 -5.01 18.00
N ASN A 18 23.26 -6.03 17.24
CA ASN A 18 23.66 -7.42 17.51
C ASN A 18 23.16 -8.34 16.39
N GLY A 19 24.14 -9.00 15.78
CA GLY A 19 24.04 -9.69 14.51
C GLY A 19 23.16 -10.93 14.56
N LEU A 20 22.27 -11.00 13.58
CA LEU A 20 21.93 -12.24 12.91
C LEU A 20 22.03 -11.94 11.40
N CYS A 21 23.27 -11.87 10.91
CA CYS A 21 23.54 -11.70 9.48
C CYS A 21 23.19 -12.99 8.74
N CYS A 22 22.19 -12.91 7.86
CA CYS A 22 22.04 -13.85 6.76
C CYS A 22 23.31 -13.82 5.90
N TRP A 23 23.98 -14.96 5.76
CA TRP A 23 25.08 -15.13 4.82
C TRP A 23 24.53 -15.18 3.39
N GLY A 24 24.95 -14.25 2.54
CA GLY A 24 24.74 -14.30 1.08
C GLY A 24 24.60 -12.93 0.42
N LYS A 25 25.73 -12.42 -0.11
CA LYS A 25 25.93 -11.33 -1.10
C LYS A 25 25.05 -10.07 -1.04
N GLY A 26 25.68 -8.91 -0.84
CA GLY A 26 25.12 -7.58 -1.11
C GLY A 26 24.96 -6.74 0.16
N GLN A 27 26.03 -6.05 0.57
CA GLN A 27 26.05 -5.35 1.87
C GLN A 27 25.21 -4.04 1.87
N GLU A 28 24.98 -3.43 0.71
CA GLU A 28 24.18 -2.19 0.58
C GLU A 28 22.66 -2.43 0.63
N ASP A 29 22.19 -3.63 0.25
CA ASP A 29 20.76 -4.01 0.28
C ASP A 29 20.29 -4.42 1.69
N SER A 30 21.22 -4.76 2.59
CA SER A 30 20.91 -5.27 3.92
C SER A 30 20.23 -4.23 4.83
N ALA A 31 20.71 -2.98 4.81
CA ALA A 31 20.22 -1.92 5.68
C ALA A 31 18.78 -1.49 5.31
N VAL A 32 18.46 -1.45 4.02
CA VAL A 32 17.12 -1.13 3.53
C VAL A 32 16.13 -2.21 3.94
N VAL A 33 16.48 -3.49 3.79
CA VAL A 33 15.64 -4.61 4.20
C VAL A 33 15.42 -4.61 5.71
N CYS A 34 16.47 -4.39 6.51
CA CYS A 34 16.37 -4.27 7.96
C CYS A 34 15.42 -3.14 8.39
N ARG A 35 15.47 -1.97 7.72
CA ARG A 35 14.57 -0.84 8.00
C ARG A 35 13.10 -1.21 7.78
N HIS A 36 12.79 -1.91 6.69
CA HIS A 36 11.42 -2.35 6.39
C HIS A 36 10.93 -3.37 7.43
N LYS A 37 11.75 -4.37 7.76
CA LYS A 37 11.43 -5.37 8.79
C LYS A 37 11.18 -4.73 10.16
N TRP A 38 11.98 -3.74 10.54
CA TRP A 38 11.80 -3.02 11.79
C TRP A 38 10.52 -2.17 11.81
N LYS A 39 10.19 -1.53 10.68
CA LYS A 39 8.92 -0.80 10.52
C LYS A 39 7.72 -1.74 10.64
N ASP A 40 7.76 -2.89 9.99
CA ASP A 40 6.70 -3.91 10.06
C ASP A 40 6.53 -4.48 11.46
N PHE A 41 7.64 -4.71 12.16
CA PHE A 41 7.66 -5.13 13.55
C PHE A 41 6.95 -4.10 14.46
N LYS A 42 7.36 -2.83 14.39
CA LYS A 42 6.71 -1.73 15.14
C LYS A 42 5.22 -1.60 14.82
N SER A 43 4.84 -1.78 13.56
CA SER A 43 3.44 -1.77 13.11
C SER A 43 2.64 -2.91 13.74
N THR A 44 3.22 -4.11 13.77
CA THR A 44 2.61 -5.31 14.39
C THR A 44 2.39 -5.10 15.88
N LEU A 45 3.39 -4.60 16.60
CA LEU A 45 3.27 -4.25 18.02
C LEU A 45 2.12 -3.28 18.27
N THR A 46 2.06 -2.21 17.47
CA THR A 46 1.03 -1.18 17.60
C THR A 46 -0.37 -1.75 17.37
N ARG A 47 -0.55 -2.52 16.29
CA ARG A 47 -1.86 -3.06 15.89
C ARG A 47 -2.38 -4.16 16.83
N GLN A 48 -1.50 -5.02 17.32
CA GLN A 48 -1.91 -6.21 18.08
C GLN A 48 -1.87 -6.00 19.60
N PHE A 49 -0.95 -5.19 20.10
CA PHE A 49 -0.68 -5.10 21.53
C PHE A 49 -0.91 -3.70 22.13
N ILE A 50 -1.02 -2.63 21.32
CA ILE A 50 -1.23 -1.27 21.84
C ILE A 50 -2.66 -0.80 21.56
N LEU A 51 -3.04 -0.66 20.28
CA LEU A 51 -4.34 -0.10 19.89
C LEU A 51 -5.55 -0.85 20.48
N PRO A 52 -5.57 -2.20 20.55
CA PRO A 52 -6.70 -2.93 21.16
C PRO A 52 -6.88 -2.63 22.66
N PHE A 53 -5.81 -2.23 23.35
CA PHE A 53 -5.79 -1.97 24.79
C PHE A 53 -5.55 -0.50 25.12
N ALA A 54 -5.78 0.42 24.17
CA ALA A 54 -5.55 1.84 24.36
C ALA A 54 -6.28 2.43 25.59
N ASN A 55 -7.45 1.88 25.92
CA ASN A 55 -8.27 2.27 27.08
C ASN A 55 -7.87 1.54 28.38
N GLU A 56 -7.17 0.41 28.29
CA GLU A 56 -6.84 -0.47 29.41
C GLU A 56 -5.33 -0.43 29.71
N LYS A 57 -4.88 0.70 30.28
CA LYS A 57 -3.46 0.98 30.56
C LYS A 57 -2.76 -0.09 31.42
N GLU A 58 -3.52 -0.82 32.24
CA GLU A 58 -3.01 -1.92 33.06
C GLU A 58 -2.39 -3.06 32.22
N LYS A 59 -2.98 -3.35 31.05
CA LYS A 59 -2.48 -4.41 30.15
C LYS A 59 -1.27 -3.98 29.33
N LEU A 60 -0.92 -2.70 29.35
CA LEU A 60 0.21 -2.11 28.61
C LEU A 60 1.48 -1.97 29.46
N LYS A 61 1.43 -2.30 30.76
CA LYS A 61 2.56 -2.14 31.70
C LYS A 61 3.74 -3.07 31.42
N GLU A 62 3.51 -4.17 30.72
CA GLU A 62 4.54 -5.17 30.41
C GLU A 62 4.62 -5.40 28.91
N PRO A 63 5.83 -5.54 28.35
CA PRO A 63 5.99 -5.89 26.95
C PRO A 63 5.44 -7.30 26.70
N PRO A 64 4.98 -7.60 25.47
CA PRO A 64 4.52 -8.93 25.13
C PRO A 64 5.60 -9.99 25.38
N GLN A 65 5.25 -11.09 26.05
CA GLN A 65 6.18 -12.18 26.38
C GLN A 65 6.88 -12.78 25.15
N LEU A 66 6.24 -12.71 23.98
CA LEU A 66 6.80 -13.12 22.68
C LEU A 66 8.05 -12.33 22.29
N TYR A 67 8.26 -11.14 22.86
CA TYR A 67 9.36 -10.23 22.55
C TYR A 67 10.14 -9.88 23.82
N ASN A 68 10.72 -10.91 24.44
CA ASN A 68 11.54 -10.82 25.65
C ASN A 68 12.82 -9.96 25.52
N PHE A 69 13.23 -9.63 24.30
CA PHE A 69 14.37 -8.75 24.02
C PHE A 69 14.03 -7.25 24.14
N ILE A 70 12.75 -6.89 24.26
CA ILE A 70 12.34 -5.49 24.45
C ILE A 70 12.49 -5.13 25.92
N GLU A 71 13.32 -4.13 26.20
CA GLU A 71 13.45 -3.61 27.56
C GLU A 71 12.17 -2.87 27.97
N LYS A 72 11.78 -2.98 29.25
CA LYS A 72 10.58 -2.31 29.77
C LYS A 72 10.61 -0.79 29.55
N SER A 73 11.76 -0.15 29.76
CA SER A 73 11.95 1.29 29.53
C SER A 73 11.65 1.69 28.06
N GLN A 74 12.11 0.87 27.10
CA GLN A 74 11.87 1.05 25.68
C GLN A 74 10.40 0.82 25.31
N TRP A 75 9.78 -0.18 25.94
CA TRP A 75 8.35 -0.46 25.76
C TRP A 75 7.47 0.69 26.27
N ASP A 76 7.72 1.19 27.47
CA ASP A 76 6.95 2.27 28.07
C ASP A 76 7.05 3.55 27.21
N ALA A 77 8.26 3.91 26.78
CA ALA A 77 8.48 5.03 25.87
C ALA A 77 7.75 4.83 24.51
N PHE A 78 7.75 3.59 24.00
CA PHE A 78 7.06 3.26 22.76
C PHE A 78 5.54 3.38 22.90
N VAL A 79 4.95 2.88 23.98
CA VAL A 79 3.50 2.99 24.25
C VAL A 79 3.09 4.47 24.33
N VAL A 80 3.83 5.29 25.05
CA VAL A 80 3.59 6.75 25.11
C VAL A 80 3.62 7.37 23.71
N SER A 81 4.62 7.02 22.89
CA SER A 81 4.72 7.54 21.52
C SER A 81 3.52 7.16 20.65
N ARG A 82 2.98 5.93 20.80
CA ARG A 82 1.86 5.41 20.00
C ARG A 82 0.49 5.86 20.49
N LEU A 83 0.37 6.33 21.72
CA LEU A 83 -0.85 6.92 22.27
C LEU A 83 -0.84 8.46 22.21
N SER A 84 0.18 9.05 21.59
CA SER A 84 0.25 10.50 21.40
C SER A 84 -0.82 10.99 20.41
N PRO A 85 -1.39 12.19 20.61
CA PRO A 85 -2.38 12.76 19.69
C PRO A 85 -1.82 12.97 18.28
N ASP A 86 -0.53 13.31 18.16
CA ASP A 86 0.14 13.48 16.87
C ASP A 86 0.19 12.16 16.08
N PHE A 87 0.50 11.05 16.76
CA PHE A 87 0.51 9.74 16.12
C PHE A 87 -0.92 9.32 15.71
N GLU A 88 -1.91 9.54 16.57
CA GLU A 88 -3.31 9.20 16.27
C GLU A 88 -3.82 9.97 15.05
N ALA A 89 -3.52 11.26 14.94
CA ALA A 89 -3.89 12.08 13.79
C ALA A 89 -3.28 11.53 12.49
N VAL A 90 -1.96 11.26 12.48
CA VAL A 90 -1.29 10.69 11.30
C VAL A 90 -1.83 9.30 10.98
N HIS A 91 -2.03 8.44 11.98
CA HIS A 91 -2.55 7.09 11.79
C HIS A 91 -3.96 7.09 11.20
N SER A 92 -4.85 7.94 11.73
CA SER A 92 -6.21 8.12 11.22
C SER A 92 -6.21 8.63 9.78
N GLU A 93 -5.39 9.63 9.47
CA GLU A 93 -5.28 10.16 8.12
C GLU A 93 -4.80 9.09 7.12
N GLN A 94 -3.75 8.32 7.47
CA GLN A 94 -3.28 7.22 6.61
C GLN A 94 -4.34 6.13 6.43
N SER A 95 -5.10 5.81 7.48
CA SER A 95 -6.23 4.87 7.41
C SER A 95 -7.29 5.35 6.42
N GLN A 96 -7.71 6.62 6.52
CA GLN A 96 -8.67 7.24 5.61
C GLN A 96 -8.16 7.27 4.16
N ARG A 97 -6.87 7.58 3.95
CA ARG A 97 -6.24 7.51 2.62
C ARG A 97 -6.31 6.10 2.03
N ARG A 98 -6.07 5.07 2.85
CA ARG A 98 -6.16 3.67 2.42
C ARG A 98 -7.60 3.25 2.12
N GLU A 99 -8.58 3.73 2.89
CA GLU A 99 -10.00 3.42 2.67
C GLU A 99 -10.51 3.92 1.32
N LYS A 100 -9.98 5.07 0.84
CA LYS A 100 -10.28 5.61 -0.50
C LYS A 100 -9.80 4.70 -1.65
N CYS A 101 -8.87 3.77 -1.40
CA CYS A 101 -8.43 2.78 -2.39
C CYS A 101 -9.47 1.66 -2.58
N LYS A 102 -10.60 2.01 -3.21
CA LYS A 102 -11.76 1.12 -3.41
C LYS A 102 -11.49 -0.10 -4.30
N TYR A 103 -10.61 0.04 -5.30
CA TYR A 103 -10.39 -0.97 -6.34
C TYR A 103 -8.93 -1.44 -6.34
N ASN A 104 -8.59 -2.31 -5.39
CA ASN A 104 -7.23 -2.79 -5.16
C ASN A 104 -6.63 -3.45 -6.42
N TYR A 105 -5.40 -3.06 -6.74
CA TYR A 105 -4.60 -3.58 -7.85
C TYR A 105 -3.87 -4.87 -7.44
N ARG A 106 -3.70 -5.83 -8.36
CA ARG A 106 -3.17 -7.16 -8.03
C ARG A 106 -1.86 -7.56 -8.67
N LEU A 107 -1.37 -6.87 -9.70
CA LEU A 107 -0.17 -7.30 -10.43
C LEU A 107 1.16 -6.90 -9.77
N SER A 108 1.14 -6.52 -8.48
CA SER A 108 2.34 -6.26 -7.68
C SER A 108 3.33 -5.34 -8.43
N ARG A 109 4.57 -5.79 -8.63
CA ARG A 109 5.65 -5.06 -9.31
C ARG A 109 5.57 -5.05 -10.84
N LYS A 110 4.70 -5.84 -11.47
CA LYS A 110 4.60 -5.94 -12.94
C LYS A 110 4.12 -4.62 -13.57
N GLY A 111 3.24 -3.88 -12.89
CA GLY A 111 2.70 -2.64 -13.44
C GLY A 111 1.75 -2.88 -14.61
N TYR A 112 1.26 -1.80 -15.23
CA TYR A 112 0.44 -1.89 -16.44
C TYR A 112 1.29 -2.15 -17.68
N VAL A 113 2.52 -1.62 -17.75
CA VAL A 113 3.47 -1.89 -18.85
C VAL A 113 3.71 -3.38 -19.02
N GLY A 114 4.17 -4.06 -17.97
CA GLY A 114 4.43 -5.49 -18.07
C GLY A 114 3.16 -6.35 -18.18
N LEU A 115 1.97 -5.77 -18.03
CA LEU A 115 0.71 -6.45 -18.35
C LEU A 115 0.37 -6.30 -19.83
N GLU A 116 0.59 -5.10 -20.38
CA GLU A 116 0.41 -4.80 -21.80
C GLU A 116 1.33 -5.69 -22.64
N ASP A 117 2.61 -5.79 -22.30
CA ASP A 117 3.57 -6.68 -22.98
C ASP A 117 3.08 -8.15 -23.00
N GLU A 118 2.55 -8.65 -21.88
CA GLU A 118 2.03 -10.03 -21.77
C GLU A 118 0.75 -10.23 -22.59
N LEU A 119 -0.09 -9.21 -22.69
CA LEU A 119 -1.31 -9.25 -23.50
C LEU A 119 -0.99 -9.17 -25.00
N GLU A 120 -0.01 -8.37 -25.39
CA GLU A 120 0.45 -8.26 -26.78
C GLU A 120 1.05 -9.58 -27.27
N GLU A 121 1.82 -10.27 -26.42
CA GLU A 121 2.35 -11.60 -26.73
C GLU A 121 1.27 -12.67 -26.90
N THR A 122 0.20 -12.61 -26.11
CA THR A 122 -0.85 -13.64 -26.09
C THR A 122 -1.96 -13.39 -27.10
N MET A 123 -2.23 -12.13 -27.44
CA MET A 123 -3.31 -11.69 -28.32
C MET A 123 -2.84 -10.55 -29.24
N PRO A 124 -1.92 -10.82 -30.20
CA PRO A 124 -1.27 -9.79 -30.99
C PRO A 124 -2.21 -9.00 -31.92
N ASP A 125 -3.38 -9.56 -32.24
CA ASP A 125 -4.36 -8.95 -33.14
C ASP A 125 -5.46 -8.16 -32.42
N GLU A 126 -5.51 -8.18 -31.07
CA GLU A 126 -6.54 -7.45 -30.31
C GLU A 126 -6.01 -6.10 -29.81
N GLU A 127 -6.78 -5.04 -30.05
CA GLU A 127 -6.46 -3.71 -29.52
C GLU A 127 -6.56 -3.72 -27.99
N ILE A 128 -5.42 -3.52 -27.31
CA ILE A 128 -5.33 -3.46 -25.86
C ILE A 128 -5.92 -2.14 -25.36
N ASP A 129 -7.23 -2.16 -25.15
CA ASP A 129 -7.92 -1.01 -24.57
C ASP A 129 -7.63 -0.89 -23.07
N ARG A 130 -7.59 0.36 -22.59
CA ARG A 130 -7.43 0.73 -21.18
C ARG A 130 -8.43 0.04 -20.25
N SER A 131 -9.67 -0.17 -20.73
CA SER A 131 -10.70 -0.88 -19.95
C SER A 131 -10.39 -2.37 -19.78
N LEU A 132 -9.72 -2.98 -20.76
CA LEU A 132 -9.22 -4.36 -20.69
C LEU A 132 -8.06 -4.45 -19.69
N LEU A 133 -7.09 -3.55 -19.77
CA LEU A 133 -5.97 -3.46 -18.81
C LEU A 133 -6.49 -3.33 -17.38
N TRP A 134 -7.49 -2.48 -17.14
CA TRP A 134 -8.07 -2.31 -15.80
C TRP A 134 -8.71 -3.59 -15.25
N LYS A 135 -9.39 -4.37 -16.10
CA LYS A 135 -9.99 -5.68 -15.76
C LYS A 135 -8.91 -6.71 -15.45
N LYS A 136 -8.00 -6.93 -16.39
CA LYS A 136 -6.91 -7.90 -16.30
C LYS A 136 -6.03 -7.66 -15.08
N ALA A 137 -5.78 -6.40 -14.74
CA ALA A 137 -5.03 -6.01 -13.56
C ALA A 137 -5.66 -6.40 -12.20
N ARG A 138 -6.92 -6.82 -12.22
CA ARG A 138 -7.73 -7.17 -11.04
C ARG A 138 -8.24 -8.61 -11.08
N GLU A 139 -7.95 -9.34 -12.15
CA GLU A 139 -8.18 -10.77 -12.25
C GLU A 139 -7.18 -11.53 -11.37
N ASP A 140 -7.59 -12.71 -10.90
CA ASP A 140 -6.68 -13.71 -10.34
C ASP A 140 -6.08 -14.57 -11.45
N LYS A 141 -5.24 -15.54 -11.05
CA LYS A 141 -4.58 -16.44 -12.00
C LYS A 141 -5.56 -17.35 -12.75
N GLN A 142 -6.81 -17.46 -12.27
CA GLN A 142 -7.89 -18.23 -12.85
C GLN A 142 -8.84 -17.34 -13.68
N GLY A 143 -8.56 -16.04 -13.80
CA GLY A 143 -9.39 -15.08 -14.53
C GLY A 143 -10.60 -14.55 -13.75
N ASN A 144 -10.73 -14.86 -12.46
CA ASN A 144 -11.84 -14.37 -11.64
C ASN A 144 -11.48 -13.06 -10.95
N ILE A 145 -12.49 -12.25 -10.63
CA ILE A 145 -12.36 -11.04 -9.83
C ILE A 145 -12.97 -11.30 -8.45
N PRO A 146 -12.17 -11.52 -7.39
CA PRO A 146 -12.73 -11.94 -6.10
C PRO A 146 -13.47 -10.83 -5.35
N ASP A 147 -13.15 -9.57 -5.61
CA ASP A 147 -13.85 -8.45 -4.97
C ASP A 147 -15.17 -8.19 -5.72
N PRO A 148 -16.34 -8.36 -5.07
CA PRO A 148 -17.63 -8.21 -5.71
C PRO A 148 -17.86 -6.79 -6.25
N LYS A 149 -17.34 -5.76 -5.56
CA LYS A 149 -17.48 -4.36 -6.00
C LYS A 149 -16.68 -4.09 -7.26
N VAL A 150 -15.54 -4.76 -7.41
CA VAL A 150 -14.72 -4.70 -8.63
C VAL A 150 -15.40 -5.48 -9.75
N ALA A 151 -15.97 -6.66 -9.43
CA ALA A 151 -16.65 -7.51 -10.39
C ALA A 151 -17.87 -6.81 -11.02
N GLU A 152 -18.67 -6.09 -10.22
CA GLU A 152 -19.77 -5.25 -10.72
C GLU A 152 -19.28 -4.21 -11.74
N LYS A 153 -18.16 -3.53 -11.45
CA LYS A 153 -17.57 -2.56 -12.37
C LYS A 153 -17.02 -3.22 -13.64
N ALA A 154 -16.42 -4.41 -13.52
CA ALA A 154 -15.98 -5.17 -14.67
C ALA A 154 -17.16 -5.60 -15.57
N LYS A 155 -18.30 -5.98 -14.98
CA LYS A 155 -19.52 -6.26 -15.75
C LYS A 155 -20.00 -5.02 -16.49
N LEU A 156 -20.13 -3.89 -15.79
CA LEU A 156 -20.52 -2.61 -16.38
C LEU A 156 -19.62 -2.17 -17.53
N ILE A 157 -18.29 -2.36 -17.42
CA ILE A 157 -17.35 -2.13 -18.52
C ILE A 157 -17.71 -3.00 -19.73
N GLY A 158 -18.06 -4.28 -19.53
CA GLY A 158 -18.47 -5.16 -20.61
C GLY A 158 -19.74 -4.67 -21.32
N ASP A 159 -20.74 -4.27 -20.55
CA ASP A 159 -22.00 -3.73 -21.09
C ASP A 159 -21.78 -2.43 -21.87
N LEU A 160 -20.92 -1.54 -21.36
CA LEU A 160 -20.57 -0.30 -22.05
C LEU A 160 -19.77 -0.56 -23.33
N LYS A 161 -18.81 -1.50 -23.33
CA LYS A 161 -18.11 -1.90 -24.57
C LYS A 161 -19.08 -2.40 -25.63
N LYS A 162 -20.09 -3.17 -25.21
CA LYS A 162 -21.14 -3.65 -26.11
C LYS A 162 -21.94 -2.48 -26.72
N GLN A 163 -22.36 -1.51 -25.91
CA GLN A 163 -23.07 -0.32 -26.40
C GLN A 163 -22.23 0.54 -27.35
N VAL A 164 -20.92 0.61 -27.14
CA VAL A 164 -19.98 1.28 -28.07
C VAL A 164 -19.91 0.53 -29.39
N SER A 165 -19.80 -0.81 -29.36
CA SER A 165 -19.77 -1.62 -30.59
C SER A 165 -21.06 -1.56 -31.39
N GLU A 166 -22.21 -1.36 -30.72
CA GLU A 166 -23.52 -1.18 -31.34
C GLU A 166 -23.73 0.25 -31.87
N GLY A 167 -22.80 1.18 -31.61
CA GLY A 167 -22.88 2.58 -32.02
C GLY A 167 -23.84 3.43 -31.20
N THR A 168 -24.44 2.87 -30.14
CA THR A 168 -25.40 3.57 -29.25
C THR A 168 -24.69 4.58 -28.36
N LEU A 169 -23.42 4.33 -28.02
CA LEU A 169 -22.63 5.18 -27.14
C LEU A 169 -21.35 5.63 -27.85
N THR A 170 -21.12 6.94 -27.89
CA THR A 170 -19.88 7.53 -28.43
C THR A 170 -18.92 7.82 -27.27
N VAL A 171 -17.71 7.30 -27.36
CA VAL A 171 -16.60 7.59 -26.44
C VAL A 171 -15.59 8.49 -27.14
N SER A 172 -15.05 9.49 -26.43
CA SER A 172 -14.01 10.34 -26.99
C SER A 172 -13.07 10.88 -25.91
N GLY A 173 -11.78 10.89 -26.23
CA GLY A 173 -10.73 11.41 -25.36
C GLY A 173 -10.78 10.81 -23.95
N SER A 174 -10.92 11.66 -22.94
CA SER A 174 -11.00 11.28 -21.53
C SER A 174 -12.34 10.68 -21.09
N ASN A 175 -13.38 10.75 -21.92
CA ASN A 175 -14.68 10.13 -21.67
C ASN A 175 -14.73 8.74 -22.32
N ASP A 176 -13.84 7.86 -21.87
CA ASP A 176 -13.74 6.48 -22.32
C ASP A 176 -14.64 5.53 -21.50
N VAL A 177 -14.74 4.28 -21.94
CA VAL A 177 -15.57 3.24 -21.31
C VAL A 177 -15.22 3.08 -19.82
N LEU A 178 -13.93 3.14 -19.48
CA LEU A 178 -13.48 2.98 -18.11
C LEU A 178 -13.93 4.14 -17.21
N THR A 179 -13.80 5.38 -17.69
CA THR A 179 -14.21 6.59 -16.96
C THR A 179 -15.71 6.58 -16.70
N LEU A 180 -16.51 6.20 -17.70
CA LEU A 180 -17.95 6.02 -17.57
C LEU A 180 -18.31 4.93 -16.55
N ALA A 181 -17.64 3.78 -16.62
CA ALA A 181 -17.90 2.67 -15.69
C ALA A 181 -17.57 3.04 -14.24
N LEU A 182 -16.45 3.71 -14.01
CA LEU A 182 -16.02 4.09 -12.66
C LEU A 182 -16.81 5.28 -12.11
N GLY A 183 -17.35 6.14 -12.98
CA GLY A 183 -18.11 7.33 -12.59
C GLY A 183 -17.24 8.42 -11.96
N THR A 184 -15.93 8.37 -12.18
CA THR A 184 -14.97 9.37 -11.68
C THR A 184 -14.18 9.93 -12.85
N PRO A 185 -14.12 11.25 -13.03
CA PRO A 185 -13.31 11.85 -14.07
C PRO A 185 -11.83 11.57 -13.83
N GLU A 186 -11.06 11.50 -14.92
CA GLU A 186 -9.61 11.39 -14.85
C GLU A 186 -8.96 12.70 -14.41
N HIS A 187 -7.82 12.58 -13.72
CA HIS A 187 -7.03 13.74 -13.33
C HIS A 187 -6.18 14.20 -14.51
N GLY A 188 -6.17 15.51 -14.79
CA GLY A 188 -5.32 16.09 -15.84
C GLY A 188 -3.85 15.72 -15.64
N GLY A 189 -3.19 15.23 -16.71
CA GLY A 189 -1.78 14.83 -16.70
C GLY A 189 -1.49 13.45 -16.09
N ARG A 190 -2.48 12.73 -15.54
CA ARG A 190 -2.30 11.37 -15.02
C ARG A 190 -3.52 10.50 -15.27
N VAL A 191 -3.48 9.77 -16.39
CA VAL A 191 -4.53 8.83 -16.80
C VAL A 191 -4.29 7.47 -16.13
N ARG A 192 -5.30 6.87 -15.47
CA ARG A 192 -5.16 5.53 -14.86
C ARG A 192 -4.94 4.46 -15.92
N GLY A 193 -4.27 3.35 -15.62
CA GLY A 193 -4.14 2.24 -16.59
C GLY A 193 -3.22 2.54 -17.78
N VAL A 194 -2.68 3.76 -17.85
CA VAL A 194 -1.62 4.18 -18.76
C VAL A 194 -0.47 4.60 -17.87
N GLY A 195 0.72 4.05 -18.09
CA GLY A 195 1.89 4.46 -17.33
C GLY A 195 3.14 4.05 -18.07
N VAL A 196 3.92 5.03 -18.52
CA VAL A 196 5.28 4.78 -18.99
C VAL A 196 6.12 4.53 -17.73
N GLY A 197 6.73 3.36 -17.61
CA GLY A 197 7.65 3.09 -16.51
C GLY A 197 8.79 4.09 -16.56
N VAL A 198 8.92 4.95 -15.55
CA VAL A 198 10.19 5.63 -15.30
C VAL A 198 11.01 4.62 -14.51
N SER A 199 11.97 3.99 -15.19
CA SER A 199 13.02 3.15 -14.63
C SER A 199 13.93 3.93 -13.70
#